data_AF-A0A5B0P722-F1
#
_entry.id   AF-A0A5B0P722-F1
#
_cell.length_a   1.000
_cell.length_b   1.000
_cell.length_c   1.000
_cell.angle_alpha   90.00
_cell.angle_beta   90.00
_cell.angle_gamma   90.00
#
_symmetry.space_group_name_H-M   'P 1'
#
loop_
_entity.id
_entity.type
_entity.pdbx_description
1 polymer ?
#
loop_
_entity_poly.entity_id
_entity_poly.type
_entity_poly.pdbx_seq_one_letter_code
_entity_poly.pdbx_strand_id
1 'polypeptide(L)' 'MVKAHKGVLVTCDPAAKQLILKLNDQPDHQISEFGLVTPFIIQELDDTHLMVTQECVNALKKQLEAELEKNTFTLDSL' A
#
# COMPACT_ATOMS: atom_id res chain seq x y z
N MET A 1 -6.34 -18.95 20.96
CA MET A 1 -6.29 -17.64 21.67
C MET A 1 -6.54 -16.56 20.62
N VAL A 2 -7.55 -15.71 20.81
CA VAL A 2 -7.89 -14.66 19.83
C VAL A 2 -6.99 -13.44 20.05
N LYS A 3 -6.45 -12.88 18.96
CA LYS A 3 -5.68 -11.62 18.96
C LYS A 3 -6.45 -10.59 18.15
N ALA A 4 -6.74 -9.44 18.75
CA ALA A 4 -7.35 -8.31 18.07
C ALA A 4 -6.28 -7.26 17.78
N HIS A 5 -6.10 -6.91 16.51
CA HIS A 5 -5.19 -5.85 16.07
C HIS A 5 -6.02 -4.66 15.57
N LYS A 6 -5.63 -3.44 15.96
CA LYS A 6 -6.22 -2.21 15.42
C LYS A 6 -5.57 -1.93 14.07
N GLY A 7 -6.38 -1.68 13.06
CA GLY A 7 -5.91 -1.41 11.70
C GLY A 7 -7.05 -0.94 10.82
N VAL A 8 -6.73 -0.70 9.56
CA VAL A 8 -7.70 -0.35 8.51
C VAL A 8 -7.72 -1.48 7.50
N LEU A 9 -8.92 -1.94 7.16
CA LEU A 9 -9.15 -2.88 6.09
C LEU A 9 -9.13 -2.14 4.75
N VAL A 10 -8.18 -2.50 3.90
CA VAL A 10 -8.08 -2.00 2.53
C VAL A 10 -8.64 -3.06 1.60
N THR A 11 -9.64 -2.67 0.81
CA THR A 11 -10.21 -3.48 -0.26
C THR A 11 -9.71 -2.95 -1.58
N CYS A 12 -9.08 -3.80 -2.38
CA CYS A 12 -8.45 -3.45 -3.65
C CYS A 12 -8.47 -4.65 -4.61
N ASP A 13 -8.28 -4.41 -5.91
CA ASP A 13 -8.12 -5.48 -6.89
C ASP A 13 -6.74 -6.18 -6.75
N PRO A 14 -6.56 -7.37 -7.35
CA PRO A 14 -5.32 -8.13 -7.22
C PRO A 14 -4.08 -7.40 -7.74
N ALA A 15 -4.22 -6.54 -8.75
CA ALA A 15 -3.09 -5.79 -9.29
C ALA A 15 -2.64 -4.69 -8.32
N ALA A 16 -3.59 -3.94 -7.75
CA ALA A 16 -3.32 -2.98 -6.70
C ALA A 16 -2.72 -3.63 -5.45
N LYS A 17 -3.19 -4.83 -5.04
CA LYS A 17 -2.59 -5.60 -3.94
C LYS A 17 -1.11 -5.86 -4.17
N GLN A 18 -0.73 -6.31 -5.37
CA GLN A 18 0.68 -6.57 -5.72
C GLN A 18 1.53 -5.30 -5.65
N LEU A 19 0.97 -4.15 -6.03
CA LEU A 19 1.67 -2.88 -5.91
C LEU A 19 1.89 -2.51 -4.43
N ILE A 20 0.85 -2.64 -3.60
CA ILE A 20 0.94 -2.37 -2.16
C ILE A 20 1.96 -3.29 -1.48
N LEU A 21 2.03 -4.57 -1.86
CA LEU A 21 3.04 -5.50 -1.37
C LEU A 21 4.46 -5.07 -1.74
N LYS A 22 4.69 -4.63 -2.98
CA LYS A 22 5.99 -4.09 -3.41
C LYS A 22 6.39 -2.84 -2.63
N LEU A 23 5.42 -1.96 -2.32
CA LEU A 23 5.65 -0.78 -1.50
C LEU A 23 6.00 -1.17 -0.06
N ASN A 24 5.43 -2.26 0.46
CA ASN A 24 5.72 -2.77 1.81
C ASN A 24 7.05 -3.53 1.91
N ASP A 25 7.58 -4.05 0.80
CA ASP A 25 8.87 -4.76 0.73
C ASP A 25 10.10 -3.83 0.84
N GLN A 26 9.89 -2.50 0.86
CA GLN A 26 10.98 -1.54 1.08
C GLN A 26 11.63 -1.73 2.46
N PRO A 27 12.96 -1.50 2.57
CA PRO A 27 13.71 -1.71 3.79
C PRO A 27 13.11 -0.96 4.97
N ASP A 28 13.12 -1.61 6.13
CA ASP A 28 12.60 -1.12 7.41
C ASP A 28 13.13 0.29 7.73
N HIS A 29 12.24 1.19 8.17
CA HIS A 29 12.51 2.62 8.39
C HIS A 29 12.74 3.48 7.13
N GLN A 30 12.45 2.98 5.93
CA GLN A 30 12.37 3.85 4.76
C GLN A 30 11.07 4.67 4.81
N ILE A 31 11.22 5.99 4.85
CA ILE A 31 10.12 6.94 4.70
C ILE A 31 10.02 7.25 3.21
N SER A 32 8.95 6.80 2.56
CA SER A 32 8.68 7.19 1.16
C SER A 32 8.46 8.70 1.05
N GLU A 33 8.53 9.22 -0.18
CA GLU A 33 8.30 10.63 -0.52
C GLU A 33 6.99 11.20 0.07
N PHE A 34 5.99 10.36 0.34
CA PHE A 34 4.70 10.75 0.90
C PHE A 34 4.51 10.39 2.39
N GLY A 35 5.58 10.00 3.09
CA GLY A 35 5.54 9.69 4.52
C GLY A 35 5.07 8.28 4.86
N LEU A 36 5.00 7.37 3.89
CA LEU A 36 4.73 5.95 4.13
C LEU A 36 5.96 5.29 4.77
N VAL A 37 5.78 4.66 5.93
CA VAL A 37 6.84 3.97 6.67
C VAL A 37 6.62 2.47 6.53
N THR A 38 7.66 1.72 6.14
CA THR A 38 7.60 0.26 6.06
C THR A 38 8.19 -0.44 7.30
N PRO A 39 7.66 -1.62 7.66
CA PRO A 39 6.46 -2.27 7.11
C PRO A 39 5.16 -1.69 7.68
N PHE A 40 4.14 -1.51 6.82
CA PHE A 40 2.81 -0.98 7.20
C PHE A 40 1.68 -2.01 7.07
N ILE A 41 1.93 -3.13 6.40
CA ILE A 41 0.98 -4.24 6.30
C ILE A 41 1.04 -5.04 7.60
N ILE A 42 -0.11 -5.13 8.27
CA ILE A 42 -0.28 -5.92 9.49
C ILE A 42 -0.52 -7.38 9.11
N GLN A 43 -1.43 -7.61 8.15
CA GLN A 43 -1.83 -8.95 7.73
C GLN A 43 -2.47 -8.93 6.34
N GLU A 44 -2.16 -9.96 5.54
CA GLU A 44 -2.92 -10.29 4.32
C GLU A 44 -4.11 -11.17 4.69
N LEU A 45 -5.31 -10.78 4.26
CA LEU A 45 -6.53 -11.55 4.53
C LEU A 45 -6.86 -12.46 3.35
N ASP A 46 -6.92 -11.90 2.14
CA ASP A 46 -7.22 -12.61 0.89
C ASP A 46 -6.55 -11.89 -0.30
N ASP A 47 -6.88 -12.28 -1.53
CA ASP A 47 -6.36 -11.65 -2.76
C ASP A 47 -6.79 -10.21 -2.99
N THR A 48 -7.89 -9.77 -2.37
CA THR A 48 -8.44 -8.41 -2.52
C THR A 48 -8.46 -7.61 -1.22
N HIS A 49 -8.03 -8.21 -0.11
CA HIS A 49 -8.17 -7.64 1.22
C HIS A 49 -6.84 -7.64 1.97
N LEU A 50 -6.43 -6.46 2.42
CA LEU A 50 -5.23 -6.23 3.22
C LEU A 50 -5.59 -5.49 4.50
N MET A 51 -4.92 -5.83 5.60
CA MET A 51 -4.98 -5.08 6.86
C MET A 51 -3.71 -4.23 6.99
N VAL A 52 -3.87 -2.91 7.11
CA VAL A 52 -2.76 -1.95 7.23
C VAL A 52 -2.88 -1.09 8.49
N THR A 53 -1.79 -0.44 8.89
CA THR A 53 -1.81 0.56 9.98
C THR A 53 -2.58 1.81 9.58
N GLN A 54 -3.29 2.42 10.54
CA GLN A 54 -4.16 3.56 10.28
C GLN A 54 -3.39 4.82 9.82
N GLU A 55 -2.19 5.02 10.37
CA GLU A 55 -1.30 6.15 10.03
C GLU A 55 -0.86 6.15 8.57
N CYS A 56 -0.72 4.97 7.97
CA CYS A 56 -0.20 4.79 6.62
C CYS A 56 -1.27 4.99 5.54
N VAL A 57 -2.57 5.00 5.86
CA VAL A 57 -3.64 5.05 4.85
C VAL A 57 -3.57 6.30 3.98
N ASN A 58 -3.32 7.47 4.57
CA ASN A 58 -3.22 8.72 3.82
C ASN A 58 -1.98 8.75 2.91
N ALA A 59 -0.84 8.26 3.41
CA ALA A 59 0.40 8.18 2.65
C ALA A 59 0.28 7.15 1.52
N LEU A 60 -0.35 6.00 1.80
CA LEU A 60 -0.56 4.92 0.84
C LEU A 60 -1.42 5.37 -0.33
N LYS A 61 -2.51 6.11 -0.07
CA LYS A 61 -3.34 6.69 -1.15
C LYS A 61 -2.53 7.59 -2.06
N LYS A 62 -1.78 8.54 -1.49
CA LYS A 62 -0.94 9.46 -2.27
C LYS A 62 0.15 8.75 -3.06
N GLN A 63 0.80 7.75 -2.46
CA GLN A 63 1.81 6.94 -3.14
C GLN A 63 1.21 6.16 -4.31
N LEU A 64 0.03 5.57 -4.13
CA LEU A 64 -0.68 4.85 -5.21
C LEU A 64 -1.11 5.80 -6.33
N GLU A 65 -1.62 6.99 -6.00
CA GLU A 65 -1.94 8.04 -6.98
C GLU A 65 -0.70 8.44 -7.79
N ALA A 66 0.42 8.73 -7.11
CA ALA A 66 1.67 9.10 -7.77
C ALA A 66 2.24 7.97 -8.66
N GLU A 67 2.09 6.71 -8.24
CA GLU A 67 2.52 5.55 -9.02
C GLU A 67 1.63 5.34 -10.26
N LEU A 68 0.31 5.57 -10.13
CA LEU A 68 -0.62 5.53 -11.26
C LEU A 68 -0.35 6.65 -12.26
N GLU A 69 -0.03 7.86 -11.79
CA GLU A 69 0.35 8.99 -12.63
C GLU A 69 1.63 8.70 -13.42
N LYS A 70 2.67 8.17 -12.76
CA LYS A 70 3.91 7.74 -13.43
C LYS A 70 3.68 6.69 -14.51
N ASN A 71 2.80 5.72 -14.25
CA ASN A 71 2.48 4.65 -15.21
C ASN A 71 1.51 5.09 -16.32
N THR A 72 0.68 6.12 -16.09
CA THR A 72 -0.24 6.65 -17.11
C THR A 72 0.51 7.53 -18.10
N PHE A 73 1.54 8.26 -17.65
CA PHE A 73 2.30 9.18 -18.51
C PHE A 73 3.05 8.47 -19.66
N THR A 74 3.30 7.17 -19.56
CA THR A 74 3.97 6.40 -20.62
C THR A 74 3.02 5.89 -21.72
N LEU A 75 1.70 5.94 -21.54
CA LEU A 75 0.73 5.46 -22.54
C LEU A 75 0.31 6.53 -23.56
N ASP A 76 0.57 7.82 -23.30
CA ASP A 76 0.16 8.93 -24.17
C ASP A 76 1.26 9.36 -25.17
N SER A 77 2.41 8.68 -25.20
CA SER A 77 3.52 8.98 -26.12
C SER A 77 3.68 7.92 -27.23
N LEU A 78 2.62 7.63 -27.98
CA LEU A 78 2.65 6.82 -29.21
C LEU A 78 1.88 7.50 -30.34
#